data_AF-A0A818KHJ5-F1
#
_entry.id   AF-A0A818KHJ5-F1
#
_cell.length_a   1.000
_cell.length_b   1.000
_cell.length_c   1.000
_cell.angle_alpha   90.00
_cell.angle_beta   90.00
_cell.angle_gamma   90.00
#
_symmetry.space_group_name_H-M   'P 1'
#
loop_
_entity.id
_entity.type
_entity.pdbx_description
1 polymer ?
#
loop_
_entity_poly.entity_id
_entity_poly.type
_entity_poly.pdbx_seq_one_letter_code
_entity_poly.pdbx_strand_id
1 'polypeptide(L)'
;MQFILSQVFELICVIVITSSDIEFLAVRLPLKGQPSPPNAVWPHPQQMTASNDVLYIRPHDLKIDSNIRSCDIIAKAIQRYEPIFFPPKLAMNLPPSSGNNILQSLTLNIPGNAQCEQYIQQNSNESYTLTISRQIANVEATTVWGLLRGLETFSQLIYIDQQNYVVINDSVTIVDSPRFQHR
;
A
#
# COMPACT_ATOMS: atom_id res chain seq x y z
N MET A 1 -11.29 -7.14 58.12
CA MET A 1 -10.40 -6.29 57.29
C MET A 1 -9.34 -7.10 56.52
N GLN A 2 -8.86 -8.24 57.03
CA GLN A 2 -7.89 -9.11 56.32
C GLN A 2 -8.45 -9.86 55.10
N PHE A 3 -9.72 -10.26 55.11
CA PHE A 3 -10.33 -11.00 53.99
C PHE A 3 -10.54 -10.16 52.71
N ILE A 4 -10.78 -8.85 52.85
CA ILE A 4 -11.00 -7.95 51.70
C ILE A 4 -9.67 -7.65 50.99
N LEU A 5 -8.57 -7.53 51.74
CA LEU A 5 -7.23 -7.32 51.18
C LEU A 5 -6.76 -8.51 50.34
N SER A 6 -7.08 -9.75 50.75
CA SER A 6 -6.72 -10.96 49.99
C SER A 6 -7.42 -11.02 48.63
N GLN A 7 -8.71 -10.68 48.57
CA GLN A 7 -9.46 -10.72 47.31
C GLN A 7 -9.08 -9.58 46.37
N VAL A 8 -8.76 -8.40 46.90
CA VAL A 8 -8.24 -7.28 46.10
C VAL A 8 -6.86 -7.60 45.53
N PHE A 9 -6.00 -8.29 46.29
CA PHE A 9 -4.68 -8.71 45.82
C PHE A 9 -4.75 -9.76 44.69
N GLU A 10 -5.66 -10.74 44.80
CA GLU A 10 -5.88 -11.70 43.72
C GLU A 10 -6.46 -11.06 42.46
N LEU A 11 -7.38 -10.10 42.59
CA LEU A 11 -7.96 -9.39 41.45
C LEU A 11 -6.91 -8.56 40.68
N ILE A 12 -5.99 -7.91 41.39
CA ILE A 12 -4.89 -7.14 40.79
C ILE A 12 -3.89 -8.09 40.09
N CYS A 13 -3.64 -9.27 40.66
CA CYS A 13 -2.74 -10.27 40.09
C CYS A 13 -3.27 -10.80 38.74
N VAL A 14 -4.58 -10.99 38.58
CA VAL A 14 -5.19 -11.45 37.32
C VAL A 14 -5.12 -10.38 36.22
N ILE A 15 -5.26 -9.09 36.55
CA ILE A 15 -5.23 -7.99 35.56
C ILE A 15 -3.81 -7.78 34.99
N VAL A 16 -2.76 -8.03 35.78
CA VAL A 16 -1.37 -7.88 35.34
C VAL A 16 -0.93 -9.00 34.38
N ILE A 17 -1.62 -10.15 34.38
CA ILE A 17 -1.23 -11.32 33.56
C ILE A 17 -1.85 -11.29 32.15
N THR A 18 -2.79 -10.39 31.86
CA THR A 18 -3.38 -10.27 30.51
C THR A 18 -2.86 -9.05 29.76
N SER A 19 -1.54 -8.85 29.72
CA SER A 19 -0.91 -8.11 28.63
C SER A 19 -0.77 -9.10 27.47
N SER A 20 -1.77 -9.11 26.60
CA SER A 20 -1.64 -9.77 25.30
C SER A 20 -1.03 -8.76 24.35
N ASP A 21 0.29 -8.77 24.24
CA ASP A 21 0.97 -8.05 23.17
C ASP A 21 0.64 -8.75 21.86
N ILE A 22 -0.13 -8.08 21.01
CA ILE A 22 -0.34 -8.52 19.64
C ILE A 22 0.96 -8.21 18.90
N GLU A 23 1.87 -9.20 18.85
CA GLU A 23 2.91 -9.20 17.83
C GLU A 23 2.23 -9.31 16.47
N PHE A 24 2.06 -8.17 15.79
CA PHE A 24 1.74 -8.18 14.38
C PHE A 24 2.76 -9.07 13.66
N LEU A 25 2.32 -9.82 12.65
CA LEU A 25 3.19 -10.52 11.69
C LEU A 25 4.11 -9.49 11.01
N ALA A 26 5.20 -9.14 11.68
CA ALA A 26 6.19 -8.19 11.23
C ALA A 26 7.32 -8.96 10.55
N VAL A 27 7.10 -9.37 9.30
CA VAL A 27 8.24 -9.68 8.43
C VAL A 27 8.02 -9.01 7.10
N ARG A 28 8.78 -7.94 6.82
CA ARG A 28 9.36 -7.67 5.49
C ARG A 28 10.75 -7.05 5.63
N LEU A 29 11.65 -7.78 6.29
CA LEU A 29 13.01 -7.86 5.74
C LEU A 29 12.89 -8.68 4.44
N PRO A 30 13.68 -8.41 3.39
CA PRO A 30 13.60 -9.19 2.17
C PRO A 30 13.71 -10.66 2.54
N LEU A 31 12.67 -11.43 2.22
CA LEU A 31 12.66 -12.86 2.49
C LEU A 31 13.89 -13.46 1.81
N LYS A 32 14.56 -14.40 2.48
CA LYS A 32 15.69 -15.11 1.86
C LYS A 32 15.17 -15.82 0.61
N GLY A 33 15.60 -15.38 -0.56
CA GLY A 33 15.12 -15.87 -1.85
C GLY A 33 15.45 -14.91 -2.98
N GLN A 34 15.13 -15.31 -4.21
CA GLN A 34 15.17 -14.43 -5.36
C GLN A 34 13.93 -13.51 -5.31
N PRO A 35 14.09 -12.18 -5.41
CA PRO A 35 12.95 -11.28 -5.51
C PRO A 35 12.16 -11.57 -6.78
N SER A 36 10.85 -11.32 -6.74
CA SER A 36 10.01 -11.38 -7.93
C SER A 36 10.56 -10.47 -9.02
N PRO A 37 10.48 -10.86 -10.31
CA PRO A 37 10.91 -9.99 -11.39
C PRO A 37 10.04 -8.71 -11.44
N PRO A 38 10.52 -7.61 -12.03
CA PRO A 38 9.72 -6.42 -12.27
C PRO A 38 8.40 -6.78 -12.96
N ASN A 39 7.32 -6.09 -12.60
CA ASN A 39 5.95 -6.33 -13.11
C ASN A 39 5.33 -7.69 -12.76
N ALA A 40 5.92 -8.47 -11.85
CA ALA A 40 5.32 -9.72 -11.36
C ALA A 40 4.29 -9.47 -10.24
N VAL A 41 3.21 -8.76 -10.59
CA VAL A 41 2.09 -8.46 -9.69
C VAL A 41 1.33 -9.75 -9.33
N TRP A 42 0.98 -9.90 -8.05
CA TRP A 42 0.19 -11.01 -7.54
C TRP A 42 -0.98 -10.54 -6.64
N PRO A 43 -2.23 -10.95 -6.91
CA PRO A 43 -2.68 -11.74 -8.06
C PRO A 43 -2.42 -11.03 -9.40
N HIS A 44 -2.31 -11.81 -10.49
CA HIS A 44 -2.09 -11.21 -11.81
C HIS A 44 -3.34 -10.41 -12.23
N PRO A 45 -3.19 -9.11 -12.60
CA PRO A 45 -4.30 -8.30 -13.05
C PRO A 45 -4.96 -8.86 -14.32
N GLN A 46 -6.21 -8.50 -14.58
CA GLN A 46 -6.87 -8.91 -15.82
C GLN A 46 -6.17 -8.39 -17.08
N GLN A 47 -5.66 -7.15 -17.05
CA GLN A 47 -4.90 -6.55 -18.14
C GLN A 47 -3.75 -5.71 -17.57
N MET A 48 -2.56 -5.89 -18.12
CA MET A 48 -1.36 -5.13 -17.75
C MET A 48 -0.48 -4.89 -18.97
N THR A 49 -0.07 -3.65 -19.17
CA THR A 49 0.99 -3.24 -20.11
C THR A 49 2.00 -2.38 -19.35
N ALA A 50 3.28 -2.49 -19.72
CA ALA A 50 4.37 -1.73 -19.13
C ALA A 50 5.50 -1.60 -20.14
N SER A 51 6.25 -0.48 -20.11
CA SER A 51 7.51 -0.38 -20.85
C SER A 51 8.68 -0.91 -20.01
N ASN A 52 9.86 -1.04 -20.63
CA ASN A 52 11.10 -1.38 -19.94
C ASN A 52 11.82 -0.14 -19.37
N ASP A 53 11.30 1.05 -19.64
CA ASP A 53 11.84 2.28 -19.07
C ASP A 53 11.45 2.37 -17.60
N VAL A 54 12.29 3.02 -16.80
CA VAL A 54 12.12 3.10 -15.35
C VAL A 54 12.08 4.54 -14.85
N LEU A 55 11.27 4.78 -13.84
CA LEU A 55 11.24 5.98 -13.02
C LEU A 55 11.87 5.67 -11.66
N TYR A 56 12.66 6.61 -11.16
CA TYR A 56 13.19 6.58 -9.81
C TYR A 56 12.16 7.14 -8.82
N ILE A 57 12.14 6.60 -7.62
CA ILE A 57 11.30 7.10 -6.53
C ILE A 57 12.20 7.61 -5.41
N ARG A 58 11.97 8.87 -4.99
CA ARG A 58 12.61 9.43 -3.81
C ARG A 58 11.64 9.34 -2.62
N PRO A 59 11.99 8.64 -1.54
CA PRO A 59 11.07 8.37 -0.42
C PRO A 59 10.39 9.61 0.16
N HIS A 60 11.10 10.74 0.24
CA HIS A 60 10.59 11.98 0.85
C HIS A 60 9.94 12.95 -0.15
N ASP A 61 10.02 12.67 -1.45
CA ASP A 61 9.51 13.58 -2.49
C ASP A 61 8.24 13.06 -3.17
N LEU A 62 7.87 11.78 -2.97
CA LEU A 62 6.65 11.20 -3.52
C LEU A 62 5.43 11.79 -2.79
N LYS A 63 4.64 12.61 -3.49
CA LYS A 63 3.40 13.16 -2.96
C LYS A 63 2.25 12.18 -3.18
N ILE A 64 1.51 11.85 -2.13
CA ILE A 64 0.33 10.99 -2.23
C ILE A 64 -0.90 11.83 -1.93
N ASP A 65 -1.75 12.02 -2.95
CA ASP A 65 -2.95 12.85 -2.87
C ASP A 65 -4.20 12.01 -3.18
N SER A 66 -5.34 12.40 -2.62
CA SER A 66 -6.63 11.77 -2.92
C SER A 66 -7.74 12.79 -3.06
N ASN A 67 -8.65 12.59 -4.02
CA ASN A 67 -9.79 13.50 -4.21
C ASN A 67 -10.95 13.24 -3.22
N ILE A 68 -10.89 12.13 -2.47
CA ILE A 68 -11.92 11.70 -1.52
C ILE A 68 -11.77 12.46 -0.22
N ARG A 69 -12.77 13.28 0.12
CA ARG A 69 -12.77 14.05 1.37
C ARG A 69 -13.28 13.20 2.53
N SER A 70 -12.71 13.40 3.71
CA SER A 70 -13.17 12.79 4.97
C SER A 70 -13.28 11.26 4.94
N CYS A 71 -12.31 10.59 4.31
CA CYS A 71 -12.27 9.13 4.22
C CYS A 71 -11.14 8.54 5.08
N ASP A 72 -11.49 8.01 6.25
CA ASP A 72 -10.52 7.44 7.18
C ASP A 72 -9.87 6.17 6.63
N ILE A 73 -10.60 5.38 5.85
CA ILE A 73 -10.09 4.16 5.18
C ILE A 73 -8.90 4.50 4.28
N ILE A 74 -9.04 5.49 3.40
CA ILE A 74 -7.97 5.92 2.49
C ILE A 74 -6.83 6.57 3.26
N ALA A 75 -7.13 7.44 4.24
CA ALA A 75 -6.10 8.06 5.06
C ALA A 75 -5.23 7.02 5.81
N LYS A 76 -5.87 6.01 6.43
CA LYS A 76 -5.17 4.89 7.09
C LYS A 76 -4.42 4.02 6.09
N ALA A 77 -4.96 3.82 4.89
CA ALA A 77 -4.28 3.06 3.84
C ALA A 77 -2.98 3.77 3.42
N ILE A 78 -3.03 5.07 3.12
CA ILE A 78 -1.83 5.85 2.76
C ILE A 78 -0.78 5.76 3.87
N GLN A 79 -1.19 5.99 5.13
CA GLN A 79 -0.31 5.87 6.29
C GLN A 79 0.35 4.48 6.41
N ARG A 80 -0.37 3.42 6.03
CA ARG A 80 0.12 2.04 6.04
C ARG A 80 1.06 1.75 4.88
N TYR A 81 0.79 2.25 3.68
CA TYR A 81 1.56 1.92 2.48
C TYR A 81 2.86 2.71 2.33
N GLU A 82 2.95 3.93 2.84
CA GLU A 82 4.20 4.72 2.82
C GLU A 82 5.43 3.93 3.34
N PRO A 83 5.41 3.31 4.53
CA PRO A 83 6.54 2.51 5.02
C PRO A 83 6.72 1.18 4.26
N ILE A 84 5.71 0.71 3.52
CA ILE A 84 5.81 -0.49 2.67
C ILE A 84 6.59 -0.16 1.39
N PHE A 85 6.35 1.02 0.80
CA PHE A 85 7.07 1.48 -0.38
C PHE A 85 8.57 1.65 -0.10
N PHE A 86 8.92 2.08 1.13
CA PHE A 86 10.30 2.40 1.52
C PHE A 86 10.68 1.73 2.86
N PRO A 87 11.00 0.42 2.86
CA PRO A 87 11.32 -0.29 4.08
C PRO A 87 12.57 0.30 4.76
N PRO A 88 12.51 0.79 6.02
CA PRO A 88 13.62 1.49 6.67
C PRO A 88 14.89 0.65 6.86
N LYS A 89 14.75 -0.67 6.83
CA LYS A 89 15.85 -1.63 7.07
C LYS A 89 16.65 -1.94 5.81
N LEU A 90 16.26 -1.41 4.65
CA LEU A 90 16.98 -1.59 3.39
C LEU A 90 17.91 -0.39 3.15
N ALA A 91 19.20 -0.66 2.95
CA ALA A 91 20.16 0.36 2.56
C ALA A 91 19.90 0.77 1.11
N MET A 92 19.06 1.79 0.93
CA MET A 92 18.69 2.34 -0.38
C MET A 92 19.59 3.52 -0.72
N ASN A 93 20.07 3.57 -1.96
CA ASN A 93 20.83 4.69 -2.46
C ASN A 93 19.88 5.81 -2.90
N LEU A 94 20.31 7.06 -2.78
CA LEU A 94 19.57 8.19 -3.33
C LEU A 94 19.78 8.23 -4.85
N PRO A 95 18.70 8.26 -5.66
CA PRO A 95 18.82 8.33 -7.10
C PRO A 95 19.53 9.62 -7.54
N PRO A 96 20.18 9.64 -8.71
CA PRO A 96 20.89 10.81 -9.22
C PRO A 96 19.98 12.03 -9.34
N SER A 97 20.48 13.23 -8.97
CA SER A 97 19.70 14.48 -8.93
C SER A 97 19.29 15.02 -10.31
N SER A 98 19.77 14.43 -11.41
CA SER A 98 19.52 14.91 -12.77
C SER A 98 18.54 14.02 -13.52
N GLY A 99 17.33 14.54 -13.79
CA GLY A 99 16.50 14.04 -14.90
C GLY A 99 15.01 14.01 -14.65
N ASN A 100 14.25 14.13 -15.73
CA ASN A 100 12.79 14.02 -15.80
C ASN A 100 12.26 12.61 -15.43
N ASN A 101 13.05 11.73 -14.82
CA ASN A 101 12.67 10.32 -14.61
C ASN A 101 12.42 10.04 -13.13
N ILE A 102 11.86 10.99 -12.40
CA ILE A 102 11.51 10.83 -10.98
C ILE A 102 9.99 10.82 -10.88
N LEU A 103 9.42 9.79 -10.26
CA LEU A 103 7.99 9.76 -9.95
C LEU A 103 7.69 10.83 -8.89
N GLN A 104 6.81 11.78 -9.22
CA GLN A 104 6.51 12.95 -8.40
C GLN A 104 5.30 12.75 -7.50
N SER A 105 4.26 12.11 -8.03
CA SER A 105 3.00 11.98 -7.30
C SER A 105 2.26 10.69 -7.61
N LEU A 106 1.53 10.21 -6.60
CA LEU A 106 0.50 9.20 -6.70
C LEU A 106 -0.84 9.84 -6.35
N THR A 107 -1.78 9.82 -7.28
CA THR A 107 -3.14 10.34 -7.07
C THR A 107 -4.14 9.20 -6.97
N LEU A 108 -4.99 9.23 -5.93
CA LEU A 108 -6.12 8.31 -5.77
C LEU A 108 -7.41 9.05 -6.12
N ASN A 109 -8.13 8.58 -7.14
CA ASN A 109 -9.28 9.26 -7.71
C ASN A 109 -10.54 8.39 -7.73
N ILE A 110 -11.64 8.90 -7.18
CA ILE A 110 -12.98 8.40 -7.47
C ILE A 110 -13.76 9.49 -8.20
N PRO A 111 -14.14 9.31 -9.48
CA PRO A 111 -14.90 10.31 -10.21
C PRO A 111 -16.31 10.48 -9.62
N GLY A 112 -16.80 11.72 -9.60
CA GLY A 112 -18.22 12.01 -9.32
C GLY A 112 -18.65 12.10 -7.85
N ASN A 113 -17.96 12.90 -7.02
CA ASN A 113 -18.35 13.21 -5.63
C ASN A 113 -18.76 12.01 -4.76
N ALA A 114 -18.18 10.84 -5.04
CA ALA A 114 -18.53 9.61 -4.34
C ALA A 114 -18.18 9.73 -2.85
N GLN A 115 -19.10 9.23 -2.01
CA GLN A 115 -18.91 9.16 -0.57
C GLN A 115 -17.96 8.03 -0.20
N CYS A 116 -17.23 8.19 0.90
CA CYS A 116 -16.38 7.13 1.45
C CYS A 116 -17.26 6.05 2.10
N GLU A 117 -17.48 4.95 1.38
CA GLU A 117 -18.17 3.76 1.91
C GLU A 117 -17.45 3.23 3.16
N GLN A 118 -18.20 2.89 4.20
CA GLN A 118 -17.64 2.44 5.48
C GLN A 118 -17.47 0.92 5.56
N TYR A 119 -18.32 0.16 4.85
CA TYR A 119 -18.36 -1.29 4.92
C TYR A 119 -18.44 -1.91 3.52
N ILE A 120 -17.69 -2.99 3.33
CA ILE A 120 -17.73 -3.74 2.08
C ILE A 120 -19.02 -4.56 2.01
N GLN A 121 -19.67 -4.52 0.86
CA GLN A 121 -20.86 -5.30 0.55
C GLN A 121 -20.49 -6.43 -0.40
N GLN A 122 -21.36 -7.45 -0.50
CA GLN A 122 -21.14 -8.60 -1.37
C GLN A 122 -20.95 -8.21 -2.85
N ASN A 123 -21.56 -7.11 -3.29
CA ASN A 123 -21.50 -6.58 -4.64
C ASN A 123 -20.70 -5.26 -4.73
N SER A 124 -19.88 -4.93 -3.73
CA SER A 124 -19.02 -3.75 -3.78
C SER A 124 -18.10 -3.83 -5.01
N ASN A 125 -17.99 -2.73 -5.74
CA ASN A 125 -17.18 -2.69 -6.94
C ASN A 125 -15.70 -2.51 -6.59
N GLU A 126 -14.90 -3.56 -6.78
CA GLU A 126 -13.46 -3.57 -6.53
C GLU A 126 -12.61 -3.32 -7.79
N SER A 127 -13.21 -2.87 -8.89
CA SER A 127 -12.49 -2.58 -10.14
C SER A 127 -11.67 -1.29 -10.01
N TYR A 128 -10.49 -1.28 -10.64
CA TYR A 128 -9.63 -0.10 -10.70
C TYR A 128 -8.86 -0.05 -12.02
N THR A 129 -8.36 1.15 -12.32
CA THR A 129 -7.38 1.39 -13.37
C THR A 129 -6.18 2.11 -12.76
N LEU A 130 -4.99 1.54 -12.93
CA LEU A 130 -3.72 2.15 -12.51
C LEU A 130 -2.95 2.56 -13.74
N THR A 131 -2.58 3.83 -13.83
CA THR A 131 -1.72 4.37 -14.89
C THR A 131 -0.48 5.02 -14.31
N ILE A 132 0.67 4.77 -14.93
CA ILE A 132 1.94 5.43 -14.60
C ILE A 132 2.50 5.97 -15.91
N SER A 133 2.55 7.29 -16.03
CA SER A 133 3.13 7.94 -17.19
C SER A 133 3.51 9.37 -16.84
N ARG A 134 4.53 9.92 -17.50
CA ARG A 134 4.92 11.33 -17.32
C ARG A 134 5.12 11.69 -15.85
N GLN A 135 5.84 10.83 -15.12
CA GLN A 135 6.22 11.07 -13.72
C GLN A 135 5.05 11.10 -12.73
N ILE A 136 3.84 10.72 -13.16
CA ILE A 136 2.63 10.71 -12.34
C ILE A 136 2.04 9.30 -12.34
N ALA A 137 1.71 8.80 -11.16
CA ALA A 137 0.90 7.60 -10.97
C ALA A 137 -0.54 8.01 -10.60
N ASN A 138 -1.52 7.35 -11.20
CA ASN A 138 -2.94 7.58 -10.91
C ASN A 138 -3.67 6.25 -10.74
N VAL A 139 -4.32 6.07 -9.60
CA VAL A 139 -5.26 4.97 -9.36
C VAL A 139 -6.66 5.55 -9.42
N GLU A 140 -7.42 5.15 -10.41
CA GLU A 140 -8.83 5.50 -10.56
C GLU A 140 -9.71 4.29 -10.27
N ALA A 141 -10.75 4.49 -9.47
CA ALA A 141 -11.74 3.46 -9.17
C ALA A 141 -13.13 4.06 -8.95
N THR A 142 -14.17 3.23 -8.95
CA THR A 142 -15.55 3.68 -8.68
C THR A 142 -15.88 3.73 -7.19
N THR A 143 -15.16 2.96 -6.36
CA THR A 143 -15.35 2.89 -4.92
C THR A 143 -14.01 2.89 -4.19
N VAL A 144 -14.06 3.09 -2.87
CA VAL A 144 -12.90 2.97 -1.97
C VAL A 144 -12.25 1.59 -2.05
N TRP A 145 -13.03 0.53 -2.29
CA TRP A 145 -12.52 -0.84 -2.36
C TRP A 145 -11.62 -1.04 -3.57
N GLY A 146 -12.00 -0.51 -4.74
CA GLY A 146 -11.16 -0.54 -5.93
C GLY A 146 -9.87 0.26 -5.73
N LEU A 147 -9.92 1.43 -5.07
CA LEU A 147 -8.71 2.19 -4.74
C LEU A 147 -7.74 1.40 -3.87
N LEU A 148 -8.24 0.68 -2.86
CA LEU A 148 -7.40 -0.17 -2.02
C LEU A 148 -6.73 -1.29 -2.82
N ARG A 149 -7.41 -1.88 -3.80
CA ARG A 149 -6.82 -2.89 -4.71
C ARG A 149 -5.74 -2.29 -5.60
N GLY A 150 -6.01 -1.13 -6.20
CA GLY A 150 -5.03 -0.44 -7.03
C GLY A 150 -3.80 0.04 -6.25
N LEU A 151 -3.97 0.45 -4.99
CA LEU A 151 -2.88 0.86 -4.12
C LEU A 151 -1.98 -0.33 -3.71
N GLU A 152 -2.57 -1.51 -3.47
CA GLU A 152 -1.80 -2.75 -3.27
C GLU A 152 -1.00 -3.07 -4.54
N THR A 153 -1.63 -3.04 -5.72
CA THR A 153 -0.94 -3.30 -6.99
C THR A 153 0.19 -2.30 -7.23
N PHE A 154 -0.02 -1.01 -6.98
CA PHE A 154 1.03 0.00 -7.06
C PHE A 154 2.21 -0.34 -6.14
N SER A 155 1.95 -0.81 -4.91
CA SER A 155 3.00 -1.21 -3.97
C SER A 155 3.89 -2.34 -4.50
N GLN A 156 3.32 -3.25 -5.29
CA GLN A 156 4.03 -4.40 -5.85
C GLN A 156 4.84 -4.06 -7.10
N LEU A 157 4.53 -2.94 -7.77
CA LEU A 157 5.30 -2.44 -8.91
C LEU A 157 6.60 -1.75 -8.49
N ILE A 158 6.72 -1.36 -7.22
CA ILE A 158 7.94 -0.77 -6.68
C ILE A 158 8.95 -1.88 -6.38
N TYR A 159 10.17 -1.73 -6.89
CA TYR A 159 11.26 -2.65 -6.62
C TYR A 159 12.59 -1.92 -6.47
N ILE A 160 13.61 -2.66 -6.04
CA ILE A 160 14.97 -2.17 -5.90
C ILE A 160 15.80 -2.72 -7.06
N ASP A 161 16.49 -1.85 -7.79
CA ASP A 161 17.36 -2.24 -8.89
C ASP A 161 18.72 -2.78 -8.40
N GLN A 162 19.60 -3.15 -9.35
CA GLN A 162 20.92 -3.70 -9.04
C GLN A 162 21.85 -2.68 -8.36
N GLN A 163 21.53 -1.39 -8.45
CA GLN A 163 22.27 -0.28 -7.88
C GLN A 163 21.67 0.19 -6.55
N ASN A 164 20.72 -0.57 -5.98
CA ASN A 164 19.99 -0.25 -4.76
C ASN A 164 19.15 1.04 -4.84
N TYR A 165 18.71 1.44 -6.03
CA TYR A 165 17.72 2.52 -6.19
C TYR A 165 16.30 1.96 -6.13
N VAL A 166 15.39 2.72 -5.52
CA VAL A 166 13.95 2.44 -5.57
C VAL A 166 13.41 2.91 -6.91
N VAL A 167 12.82 1.99 -7.66
CA VAL A 167 12.38 2.21 -9.04
C VAL A 167 11.00 1.61 -9.29
N ILE A 168 10.38 2.07 -10.37
CA ILE A 168 9.12 1.56 -10.92
C ILE A 168 9.16 1.67 -12.44
N ASN A 169 8.49 0.76 -13.16
CA ASN A 169 8.39 0.86 -14.61
C ASN A 169 7.57 2.10 -15.03
N ASP A 170 7.93 2.71 -16.16
CA ASP A 170 7.16 3.78 -16.79
C ASP A 170 6.15 3.21 -17.80
N SER A 171 5.25 4.08 -18.28
CA SER A 171 4.22 3.73 -19.27
C SER A 171 3.41 2.48 -18.90
N VAL A 172 3.07 2.36 -17.61
CA VAL A 172 2.29 1.25 -17.08
C VAL A 172 0.81 1.57 -17.21
N THR A 173 0.03 0.62 -17.70
CA THR A 173 -1.44 0.65 -17.66
C THR A 173 -1.96 -0.69 -17.19
N ILE A 174 -2.70 -0.69 -16.09
CA ILE A 174 -3.35 -1.86 -15.51
C ILE A 174 -4.84 -1.58 -15.41
N VAL A 175 -5.64 -2.51 -15.93
CA VAL A 175 -7.10 -2.51 -15.78
C VAL A 175 -7.47 -3.83 -15.14
N ASP A 176 -8.12 -3.76 -13.98
CA ASP A 176 -8.31 -4.95 -13.17
C ASP A 176 -9.63 -4.95 -12.42
N SER A 177 -10.13 -6.16 -12.18
CA SER A 177 -11.31 -6.45 -11.37
C SER A 177 -11.29 -7.91 -10.93
N PRO A 178 -11.84 -8.24 -9.75
CA PRO A 178 -11.86 -9.62 -9.32
C PRO A 178 -12.79 -10.47 -10.18
N ARG A 179 -12.37 -11.68 -10.53
CA ARG A 179 -13.22 -12.65 -11.24
C ARG A 179 -14.44 -13.08 -10.41
N PHE A 180 -14.27 -13.18 -9.09
CA PHE A 180 -15.30 -13.57 -8.15
C PHE A 180 -15.42 -12.55 -7.02
N GLN A 181 -16.65 -12.24 -6.63
CA GLN A 181 -16.94 -11.26 -5.58
C GLN A 181 -16.54 -11.76 -4.18
N HIS A 182 -16.64 -13.06 -3.94
CA HIS A 182 -16.21 -13.69 -2.67
C HIS A 182 -14.89 -14.44 -2.89
N ARG A 183 -13.89 -14.20 -2.01
CA ARG A 183 -12.51 -14.70 -2.15
C ARG A 183 -11.94 -15.06 -0.79
#